data_AF-A0ABD6C8S9-F1
#
_entry.id   AF-A0ABD6C8S9-F1
#
_cell.length_a   1.000
_cell.length_b   1.000
_cell.length_c   1.000
_cell.angle_alpha   90.00
_cell.angle_beta   90.00
_cell.angle_gamma   90.00
#
_symmetry.space_group_name_H-M   'P 1'
#
loop_
_entity.id
_entity.type
_entity.pdbx_description
1 polymer ?
#
loop_
_entity_poly.entity_id
_entity_poly.type
_entity_poly.pdbx_seq_one_letter_code
_entity_poly.pdbx_strand_id
1 'polypeptide(L)'
;MVDDMLAAFRHDAHKFTGESHDNAREEFAGVAVNQPVPKGADGDAAALSRAQQTQERTVPTHDNHYRLSLLTGETAYDPGEFSRATIQSEVHDLIAVANAEIAHERWLGSDVAAAFNESVYHPYTSLKYHTLLVAALLDNYQAGHEFTDLRLIVDSAGTVVPFRTIFDGERFAFRIDGKADGMPSARLGSRPWRSWASVWTRLTAHPLDTDSEKWDMALDANLRRIQSWSTALQYIEDFEHWDYGPTDLADETAVSL
;
A
#
# COMPACT_ATOMS: atom_id res chain seq x y z
N MET A 1 -0.49 9.13 26.59
CA MET A 1 -1.29 8.29 25.68
C MET A 1 -0.94 8.74 24.28
N VAL A 2 -0.45 7.83 23.43
CA VAL A 2 -0.21 8.13 22.02
C VAL A 2 -1.58 8.29 21.35
N ASP A 3 -1.71 9.29 20.47
CA ASP A 3 -2.88 9.45 19.62
C ASP A 3 -3.15 8.13 18.86
N ASP A 4 -4.40 7.63 18.87
CA ASP A 4 -4.77 6.38 18.19
C ASP A 4 -4.30 6.34 16.73
N MET A 5 -4.29 7.49 16.04
CA MET A 5 -3.81 7.57 14.66
C MET A 5 -2.28 7.44 14.56
N LEU A 6 -1.53 8.03 15.49
CA LEU A 6 -0.08 7.81 15.55
C LEU A 6 0.24 6.35 15.91
N ALA A 7 -0.59 5.70 16.73
CA ALA A 7 -0.44 4.28 17.01
C ALA A 7 -0.63 3.46 15.73
N ALA A 8 -1.63 3.76 14.90
CA ALA A 8 -1.82 3.12 13.59
C ALA A 8 -0.59 3.27 12.68
N PHE A 9 0.03 4.44 12.59
CA PHE A 9 1.24 4.64 11.76
C PHE A 9 2.52 3.98 12.33
N ARG A 10 2.46 3.43 13.55
CA ARG A 10 3.64 2.89 14.25
C ARG A 10 3.47 1.43 14.71
N HIS A 11 2.31 0.83 14.48
CA HIS A 11 1.94 -0.48 15.04
C HIS A 11 2.77 -1.65 14.50
N ASP A 12 3.31 -1.52 13.28
CA ASP A 12 4.07 -2.57 12.62
C ASP A 12 5.53 -2.16 12.36
N ALA A 13 6.07 -1.25 13.18
CA ALA A 13 7.46 -0.80 13.05
C ALA A 13 8.49 -1.95 13.17
N HIS A 14 8.16 -3.03 13.87
CA HIS A 14 9.01 -4.23 13.95
C HIS A 14 9.29 -4.91 12.59
N LYS A 15 8.47 -4.63 11.56
CA LYS A 15 8.67 -5.12 10.19
C LYS A 15 9.91 -4.51 9.55
N PHE A 16 10.26 -3.27 9.89
CA PHE A 16 11.48 -2.61 9.41
C PHE A 16 12.75 -3.25 9.97
N THR A 17 12.70 -3.82 11.18
CA THR A 17 13.84 -4.48 11.83
C THR A 17 13.90 -5.97 11.55
N GLY A 18 12.84 -6.52 10.96
CA GLY A 18 12.68 -7.94 10.70
C GLY A 18 12.48 -8.80 11.94
N GLU A 19 12.12 -8.17 13.06
CA GLU A 19 11.78 -8.84 14.30
C GLU A 19 10.42 -9.55 14.15
N SER A 20 10.19 -10.63 14.91
CA SER A 20 8.85 -11.22 15.00
C SER A 20 7.97 -10.35 15.90
N HIS A 21 6.65 -10.41 15.71
CA HIS A 21 5.70 -9.69 16.56
C HIS A 21 5.90 -9.99 18.06
N ASP A 22 6.14 -11.25 18.43
CA ASP A 22 6.38 -11.67 19.83
C ASP A 22 7.65 -11.09 20.47
N ASN A 23 8.58 -10.57 19.65
CA ASN A 23 9.84 -9.97 20.09
C ASN A 23 9.93 -8.50 19.68
N ALA A 24 8.80 -7.90 19.26
CA ALA A 24 8.76 -6.52 18.80
C ALA A 24 9.11 -5.58 19.95
N ARG A 25 10.04 -4.66 19.70
CA ARG A 25 10.40 -3.63 20.67
C ARG A 25 9.23 -2.66 20.86
N GLU A 26 9.04 -2.20 22.09
CA GLU A 26 8.05 -1.17 22.39
C GLU A 26 8.51 0.23 21.97
N GLU A 27 9.81 0.39 21.69
CA GLU A 27 10.40 1.66 21.25
C GLU A 27 11.33 1.48 20.04
N PHE A 28 11.26 2.43 19.11
CA PHE A 28 12.20 2.59 18.02
C PHE A 28 12.83 3.98 18.13
N ALA A 29 14.13 4.04 18.41
CA ALA A 29 14.89 5.29 18.54
C ALA A 29 14.23 6.33 19.49
N GLY A 30 13.68 5.86 20.61
CA GLY A 30 13.01 6.72 21.62
C GLY A 30 11.56 7.08 21.30
N VAL A 31 10.99 6.56 20.21
CA VAL A 31 9.58 6.71 19.85
C VAL A 31 8.84 5.42 20.23
N ALA A 32 7.72 5.54 20.95
CA ALA A 32 6.86 4.40 21.25
C ALA A 32 6.22 3.84 19.96
N VAL A 33 6.37 2.53 19.75
CA VAL A 33 5.92 1.80 18.55
C VAL A 33 5.28 0.47 18.93
N ASN A 34 4.75 -0.24 17.93
CA ASN A 34 4.15 -1.56 18.07
C ASN A 34 3.03 -1.63 19.12
N GLN A 35 2.34 -0.51 19.32
CA GLN A 35 1.17 -0.45 20.18
C GLN A 35 -0.05 -1.01 19.44
N PRO A 36 -0.97 -1.71 20.13
CA PRO A 36 -2.14 -2.28 19.49
C PRO A 36 -3.02 -1.18 18.89
N VAL A 37 -3.56 -1.45 17.70
CA VAL A 37 -4.49 -0.54 17.03
C VAL A 37 -5.93 -0.83 17.49
N PRO A 38 -6.69 0.18 17.94
CA PRO A 38 -8.08 -0.01 18.38
C PRO A 38 -9.03 -0.51 17.29
N LYS A 39 -10.24 -0.92 17.72
CA LYS A 39 -11.39 -1.25 16.86
C LYS A 39 -11.18 -2.36 15.82
N GLY A 40 -10.10 -3.15 15.96
CA GLY A 40 -9.80 -4.26 15.04
C GLY A 40 -9.31 -3.82 13.66
N ALA A 41 -8.96 -2.55 13.47
CA ALA A 41 -8.58 -2.00 12.17
C ALA A 41 -7.37 -2.72 11.54
N ASP A 42 -6.37 -3.08 12.35
CA ASP A 42 -5.22 -3.88 11.90
C ASP A 42 -5.63 -5.26 11.36
N GLY A 43 -6.44 -6.00 12.12
CA GLY A 43 -6.92 -7.32 11.70
C GLY A 43 -7.77 -7.28 10.42
N ASP A 44 -8.60 -6.26 10.26
CA ASP A 44 -9.40 -6.07 9.06
C ASP A 44 -8.53 -5.66 7.86
N ALA A 45 -7.55 -4.78 8.03
CA ALA A 45 -6.60 -4.41 6.98
C ALA A 45 -5.78 -5.63 6.54
N ALA A 46 -5.29 -6.43 7.48
CA ALA A 46 -4.60 -7.67 7.17
C ALA A 46 -5.49 -8.62 6.35
N ALA A 47 -6.80 -8.72 6.66
CA ALA A 47 -7.73 -9.58 5.92
C ALA A 47 -8.07 -9.07 4.50
N LEU A 48 -7.84 -7.78 4.21
CA LEU A 48 -7.88 -7.23 2.85
C LEU A 48 -6.69 -7.69 2.00
N SER A 49 -5.52 -7.89 2.59
CA SER A 49 -4.28 -8.17 1.86
C SER A 49 -3.90 -9.66 1.86
N ARG A 50 -4.16 -10.37 2.96
CA ARG A 50 -3.78 -11.78 3.16
C ARG A 50 -4.94 -12.63 3.69
N ALA A 51 -4.83 -13.92 3.44
CA ALA A 51 -5.88 -14.87 3.81
C ALA A 51 -5.81 -15.16 5.32
N GLN A 52 -6.96 -15.32 5.98
CA GLN A 52 -7.04 -15.68 7.40
C GLN A 52 -6.58 -17.12 7.72
N GLN A 53 -6.36 -17.97 6.70
CA GLN A 53 -5.99 -19.39 6.88
C GLN A 53 -4.48 -19.61 6.82
N THR A 54 -4.04 -20.82 7.21
CA THR A 54 -2.64 -21.28 7.28
C THR A 54 -1.84 -20.78 6.08
N GLN A 55 -0.88 -19.88 6.34
CA GLN A 55 -0.15 -19.19 5.29
C GLN A 55 0.87 -20.15 4.66
N GLU A 56 0.57 -20.65 3.47
CA GLU A 56 1.60 -21.24 2.60
C GLU A 56 2.46 -20.09 2.04
N ARG A 57 3.79 -20.20 2.16
CA ARG A 57 4.71 -19.24 1.55
C ARG A 57 4.46 -19.20 0.06
N THR A 58 4.11 -18.03 -0.48
CA THR A 58 3.87 -17.91 -1.93
C THR A 58 5.17 -17.96 -2.73
N VAL A 59 6.32 -17.66 -2.10
CA VAL A 59 7.66 -17.82 -2.68
C VAL A 59 8.55 -18.54 -1.65
N PRO A 60 8.84 -19.84 -1.81
CA PRO A 60 9.52 -20.64 -0.79
C PRO A 60 10.92 -20.14 -0.39
N THR A 61 11.65 -19.56 -1.35
CA THR A 61 13.02 -19.06 -1.19
C THR A 61 13.11 -17.63 -0.67
N HIS A 62 11.97 -16.95 -0.50
CA HIS A 62 11.93 -15.61 0.05
C HIS A 62 11.77 -15.67 1.57
N ASP A 63 12.77 -15.21 2.30
CA ASP A 63 12.81 -15.29 3.77
C ASP A 63 13.15 -13.95 4.45
N ASN A 64 13.28 -12.88 3.67
CA ASN A 64 13.55 -11.54 4.19
C ASN A 64 12.30 -10.63 4.15
N HIS A 65 12.42 -9.45 4.75
CA HIS A 65 11.31 -8.50 4.91
C HIS A 65 11.21 -7.47 3.79
N TYR A 66 12.13 -7.50 2.83
CA TYR A 66 12.04 -6.66 1.65
C TYR A 66 10.95 -7.18 0.73
N ARG A 67 10.25 -6.27 0.09
CA ARG A 67 9.16 -6.59 -0.82
C ARG A 67 9.71 -7.04 -2.18
N LEU A 68 9.05 -7.99 -2.81
CA LEU A 68 9.22 -8.27 -4.23
C LEU A 68 8.22 -7.45 -5.05
N SER A 69 8.68 -6.81 -6.12
CA SER A 69 7.77 -6.21 -7.10
C SER A 69 7.01 -7.31 -7.83
N LEU A 70 5.70 -7.17 -7.96
CA LEU A 70 4.91 -8.04 -8.81
C LEU A 70 5.14 -7.75 -10.30
N LEU A 71 5.59 -6.53 -10.61
CA LEU A 71 5.84 -6.07 -11.98
C LEU A 71 7.16 -6.63 -12.53
N THR A 72 8.26 -6.50 -11.78
CA THR A 72 9.60 -6.93 -12.23
C THR A 72 10.04 -8.27 -11.64
N GLY A 73 9.46 -8.68 -10.51
CA GLY A 73 9.92 -9.84 -9.74
C GLY A 73 11.17 -9.56 -8.88
N GLU A 74 11.73 -8.36 -8.95
CA GLU A 74 12.93 -7.97 -8.22
C GLU A 74 12.60 -7.47 -6.81
N THR A 75 13.61 -7.49 -5.93
CA THR A 75 13.50 -6.87 -4.61
C THR A 75 13.41 -5.36 -4.75
N ALA A 76 12.47 -4.73 -4.05
CA ALA A 76 12.37 -3.28 -3.95
C ALA A 76 13.55 -2.65 -3.18
N TYR A 77 14.36 -3.48 -2.50
CA TYR A 77 15.63 -3.06 -1.91
C TYR A 77 16.78 -3.18 -2.91
N ASP A 78 17.31 -2.04 -3.37
CA ASP A 78 18.60 -1.95 -4.05
C ASP A 78 19.69 -1.53 -3.04
N PRO A 79 20.66 -2.40 -2.69
CA PRO A 79 21.76 -2.03 -1.80
C PRO A 79 22.70 -0.94 -2.34
N GLY A 80 22.66 -0.64 -3.64
CA GLY A 80 23.39 0.47 -4.27
C GLY A 80 22.73 1.84 -4.05
N GLU A 81 21.41 1.86 -3.92
CA GLU A 81 20.59 3.06 -3.68
C GLU A 81 20.29 3.25 -2.18
N PHE A 82 20.07 2.15 -1.46
CA PHE A 82 19.71 2.13 -0.04
C PHE A 82 20.81 1.47 0.81
N SER A 83 21.67 2.30 1.41
CA SER A 83 22.54 1.79 2.48
C SER A 83 21.71 1.45 3.73
N ARG A 84 22.12 0.44 4.51
CA ARG A 84 21.44 0.10 5.79
C ARG A 84 21.32 1.29 6.74
N ALA A 85 22.31 2.18 6.76
CA ALA A 85 22.29 3.39 7.57
C ALA A 85 21.25 4.40 7.06
N THR A 86 21.11 4.52 5.74
CA THR A 86 20.08 5.34 5.08
C THR A 86 18.68 4.84 5.47
N ILE A 87 18.41 3.54 5.32
CA ILE A 87 17.13 2.93 5.72
C ILE A 87 16.81 3.22 7.19
N GLN A 88 17.79 3.04 8.08
CA GLN A 88 17.55 3.30 9.51
C GLN A 88 17.18 4.76 9.79
N SER A 89 17.81 5.71 9.08
CA SER A 89 17.50 7.13 9.18
C SER A 89 16.12 7.45 8.62
N GLU A 90 15.79 6.93 7.43
CA GLU A 90 14.49 7.17 6.78
C GLU A 90 13.33 6.55 7.57
N VAL A 91 13.51 5.34 8.11
CA VAL A 91 12.52 4.71 9.01
C VAL A 91 12.38 5.54 10.28
N HIS A 92 13.46 6.05 10.85
CA HIS A 92 13.38 6.95 12.01
C HIS A 92 12.57 8.20 11.67
N ASP A 93 12.87 8.86 10.55
CA ASP A 93 12.21 10.11 10.16
C ASP A 93 10.73 9.90 9.86
N LEU A 94 10.35 8.73 9.32
CA LEU A 94 8.96 8.33 9.11
C LEU A 94 8.22 8.08 10.44
N ILE A 95 8.84 7.36 11.38
CA ILE A 95 8.22 6.96 12.66
C ILE A 95 8.16 8.13 13.65
N ALA A 96 9.16 9.01 13.65
CA ALA A 96 9.30 10.12 14.60
C ALA A 96 8.30 11.27 14.37
N VAL A 97 7.56 11.27 13.26
CA VAL A 97 6.54 12.30 12.98
C VAL A 97 5.51 12.33 14.10
N ALA A 98 5.39 13.47 14.78
CA ALA A 98 4.57 13.63 15.98
C ALA A 98 3.13 14.11 15.70
N ASN A 99 2.85 14.61 14.50
CA ASN A 99 1.51 15.00 14.07
C ASN A 99 0.94 13.91 13.15
N ALA A 100 -0.27 13.43 13.45
CA ALA A 100 -0.85 12.31 12.71
C ALA A 100 -1.13 12.64 11.23
N GLU A 101 -1.62 13.84 10.90
CA GLU A 101 -1.90 14.23 9.52
C GLU A 101 -0.61 14.31 8.70
N ILE A 102 0.45 14.88 9.28
CA ILE A 102 1.78 14.89 8.65
C ILE A 102 2.32 13.46 8.52
N ALA A 103 2.07 12.59 9.51
CA ALA A 103 2.48 11.19 9.41
C ALA A 103 1.76 10.50 8.24
N HIS A 104 0.47 10.76 8.06
CA HIS A 104 -0.32 10.23 6.94
C HIS A 104 0.28 10.63 5.58
N GLU A 105 0.54 11.93 5.37
CA GLU A 105 1.18 12.43 4.14
C GLU A 105 2.55 11.80 3.92
N ARG A 106 3.36 11.66 4.98
CA ARG A 106 4.68 11.02 4.91
C ARG A 106 4.59 9.55 4.53
N TRP A 107 3.61 8.82 5.06
CA TRP A 107 3.38 7.43 4.70
C TRP A 107 2.89 7.28 3.25
N LEU A 108 2.05 8.19 2.75
CA LEU A 108 1.60 8.20 1.35
C LEU A 108 2.76 8.31 0.35
N GLY A 109 3.79 9.08 0.66
CA GLY A 109 4.98 9.27 -0.18
C GLY A 109 6.22 8.46 0.21
N SER A 110 6.09 7.42 1.05
CA SER A 110 7.25 6.74 1.63
C SER A 110 7.76 5.57 0.78
N ASP A 111 8.87 5.77 0.07
CA ASP A 111 9.60 4.71 -0.65
C ASP A 111 10.17 3.66 0.32
N VAL A 112 10.71 4.13 1.45
CA VAL A 112 11.26 3.23 2.47
C VAL A 112 10.19 2.30 3.04
N ALA A 113 8.94 2.73 3.18
CA ALA A 113 7.85 1.86 3.62
C ALA A 113 7.37 0.92 2.51
N ALA A 114 7.39 1.38 1.25
CA ALA A 114 7.03 0.57 0.09
C ALA A 114 8.05 -0.57 -0.15
N ALA A 115 9.30 -0.40 0.29
CA ALA A 115 10.35 -1.40 0.15
C ALA A 115 10.17 -2.64 1.06
N PHE A 116 9.26 -2.60 2.04
CA PHE A 116 9.04 -3.70 2.98
C PHE A 116 7.72 -4.41 2.73
N ASN A 117 7.72 -5.73 2.91
CA ASN A 117 6.50 -6.53 2.86
C ASN A 117 5.73 -6.48 4.18
N GLU A 118 4.40 -6.66 4.12
CA GLU A 118 3.56 -6.81 5.31
C GLU A 118 3.86 -8.16 6.01
N SER A 119 4.11 -9.20 5.22
CA SER A 119 4.41 -10.55 5.69
C SER A 119 5.38 -11.26 4.76
N VAL A 120 6.40 -11.90 5.33
CA VAL A 120 7.37 -12.74 4.60
C VAL A 120 6.72 -13.91 3.86
N TYR A 121 5.51 -14.33 4.27
CA TYR A 121 4.73 -15.36 3.58
C TYR A 121 4.08 -14.85 2.28
N HIS A 122 3.95 -13.53 2.14
CA HIS A 122 3.34 -12.83 1.02
C HIS A 122 4.24 -11.66 0.55
N PRO A 123 5.40 -11.95 -0.06
CA PRO A 123 6.44 -10.96 -0.34
C PRO A 123 6.02 -9.85 -1.31
N TYR A 124 4.89 -9.99 -2.01
CA TYR A 124 4.32 -8.95 -2.87
C TYR A 124 3.38 -7.98 -2.12
N THR A 125 3.14 -8.19 -0.83
CA THR A 125 2.40 -7.22 0.01
C THR A 125 3.28 -6.03 0.34
N SER A 126 2.67 -4.91 0.72
CA SER A 126 3.39 -3.67 1.01
C SER A 126 3.05 -3.18 2.41
N LEU A 127 4.08 -2.93 3.23
CA LEU A 127 3.93 -2.39 4.57
C LEU A 127 3.34 -0.98 4.55
N LYS A 128 3.74 -0.16 3.57
CA LYS A 128 3.15 1.16 3.29
C LYS A 128 1.63 1.06 3.19
N TYR A 129 1.16 0.24 2.25
CA TYR A 129 -0.28 0.16 1.97
C TYR A 129 -1.06 -0.58 3.05
N HIS A 130 -0.48 -1.57 3.73
CA HIS A 130 -1.09 -2.13 4.94
C HIS A 130 -1.34 -1.03 5.98
N THR A 131 -0.32 -0.25 6.31
CA THR A 131 -0.40 0.82 7.31
C THR A 131 -1.42 1.90 6.93
N LEU A 132 -1.46 2.31 5.66
CA LEU A 132 -2.46 3.26 5.16
C LEU A 132 -3.89 2.70 5.23
N LEU A 133 -4.09 1.42 4.93
CA LEU A 133 -5.39 0.76 5.10
C LEU A 133 -5.80 0.71 6.58
N VAL A 134 -4.88 0.43 7.50
CA VAL A 134 -5.15 0.46 8.95
C VAL A 134 -5.62 1.84 9.39
N ALA A 135 -4.92 2.89 8.98
CA ALA A 135 -5.28 4.27 9.31
C ALA A 135 -6.67 4.63 8.76
N ALA A 136 -6.96 4.29 7.50
CA ALA A 136 -8.24 4.58 6.88
C ALA A 136 -9.41 3.82 7.50
N LEU A 137 -9.21 2.56 7.90
CA LEU A 137 -10.23 1.79 8.62
C LEU A 137 -10.45 2.35 10.03
N LEU A 138 -9.37 2.62 10.78
CA LEU A 138 -9.44 3.14 12.14
C LEU A 138 -10.22 4.46 12.19
N ASP A 139 -9.87 5.42 11.34
CA ASP A 139 -10.54 6.71 11.30
C ASP A 139 -12.03 6.52 10.93
N ASN A 140 -12.39 5.53 10.12
CA ASN A 140 -13.77 5.30 9.65
C ASN A 140 -14.60 4.71 10.79
N TYR A 141 -14.00 3.77 11.51
CA TYR A 141 -14.60 3.16 12.68
C TYR A 141 -14.70 4.17 13.82
N GLN A 142 -13.78 5.13 13.94
CA GLN A 142 -13.88 6.27 14.86
C GLN A 142 -15.02 7.23 14.51
N ALA A 143 -15.26 7.46 13.21
CA ALA A 143 -16.42 8.21 12.72
C ALA A 143 -17.77 7.45 12.83
N GLY A 144 -17.76 6.19 13.27
CA GLY A 144 -18.95 5.38 13.50
C GLY A 144 -19.45 4.61 12.28
N HIS A 145 -18.62 4.47 11.24
CA HIS A 145 -18.90 3.60 10.11
C HIS A 145 -18.55 2.15 10.44
N GLU A 146 -19.37 1.22 9.96
CA GLU A 146 -19.04 -0.20 9.92
C GLU A 146 -18.30 -0.52 8.60
N PHE A 147 -17.55 -1.62 8.54
CA PHE A 147 -16.86 -2.04 7.30
C PHE A 147 -17.83 -2.11 6.10
N THR A 148 -19.07 -2.51 6.33
CA THR A 148 -20.10 -2.65 5.29
C THR A 148 -20.53 -1.34 4.65
N ASP A 149 -20.27 -0.22 5.31
CA ASP A 149 -20.59 1.12 4.80
C ASP A 149 -19.53 1.62 3.83
N LEU A 150 -18.32 1.05 3.91
CA LEU A 150 -17.13 1.59 3.28
C LEU A 150 -17.09 1.36 1.77
N ARG A 151 -16.46 2.31 1.09
CA ARG A 151 -16.26 2.34 -0.35
C ARG A 151 -14.82 2.68 -0.67
N LEU A 152 -14.30 2.09 -1.74
CA LEU A 152 -13.19 2.65 -2.49
C LEU A 152 -13.73 3.81 -3.31
N ILE A 153 -13.14 4.98 -3.17
CA ILE A 153 -13.52 6.19 -3.90
C ILE A 153 -12.31 6.67 -4.69
N VAL A 154 -12.57 7.06 -5.92
CA VAL A 154 -11.57 7.61 -6.85
C VAL A 154 -11.65 9.13 -6.79
N ASP A 155 -10.57 9.76 -6.37
CA ASP A 155 -10.41 11.21 -6.35
C ASP A 155 -9.38 11.66 -7.41
N SER A 156 -9.30 12.97 -7.65
CA SER A 156 -8.23 13.54 -8.48
C SER A 156 -6.88 13.45 -7.76
N ALA A 157 -5.79 13.26 -8.52
CA ALA A 157 -4.43 13.30 -7.99
C ALA A 157 -4.18 14.58 -7.15
N GLY A 158 -3.43 14.44 -6.06
CA GLY A 158 -3.15 15.48 -5.08
C GLY A 158 -4.30 15.77 -4.11
N THR A 159 -5.43 15.06 -4.21
CA THR A 159 -6.53 15.17 -3.25
C THR A 159 -6.26 14.29 -2.04
N VAL A 160 -5.69 14.89 -1.00
CA VAL A 160 -5.43 14.21 0.28
C VAL A 160 -6.53 14.54 1.29
N VAL A 161 -7.29 13.53 1.67
CA VAL A 161 -8.19 13.57 2.83
C VAL A 161 -7.46 12.89 3.99
N PRO A 162 -7.21 13.61 5.11
CA PRO A 162 -6.47 13.06 6.24
C PRO A 162 -6.99 11.69 6.67
N PHE A 163 -6.06 10.75 6.82
CA PHE A 163 -6.24 9.36 7.22
C PHE A 163 -7.02 8.47 6.25
N ARG A 164 -7.84 9.06 5.38
CA ARG A 164 -8.78 8.38 4.47
C ARG A 164 -8.15 8.03 3.13
N THR A 165 -7.28 8.89 2.61
CA THR A 165 -6.55 8.64 1.36
C THR A 165 -5.55 7.51 1.58
N ILE A 166 -5.59 6.48 0.73
CA ILE A 166 -4.75 5.28 0.82
C ILE A 166 -3.78 5.15 -0.34
N PHE A 167 -3.92 6.00 -1.36
CA PHE A 167 -3.05 6.07 -2.54
C PHE A 167 -3.20 7.48 -3.14
N ASP A 168 -2.09 8.10 -3.51
CA ASP A 168 -2.05 9.35 -4.25
C ASP A 168 -0.97 9.23 -5.33
N GLY A 169 -1.40 8.95 -6.57
CA GLY A 169 -0.53 8.79 -7.72
C GLY A 169 -0.60 10.01 -8.64
N GLU A 170 0.05 9.93 -9.80
CA GLU A 170 0.13 11.08 -10.72
C GLU A 170 -1.21 11.44 -11.37
N ARG A 171 -2.09 10.44 -11.55
CA ARG A 171 -3.33 10.59 -12.34
C ARG A 171 -4.61 10.58 -11.51
N PHE A 172 -4.61 9.87 -10.40
CA PHE A 172 -5.76 9.71 -9.51
C PHE A 172 -5.30 9.38 -8.10
N ALA A 173 -6.19 9.58 -7.14
CA ALA A 173 -6.03 9.16 -5.76
C ALA A 173 -7.13 8.15 -5.38
N PHE A 174 -6.86 7.32 -4.38
CA PHE A 174 -7.88 6.51 -3.75
C PHE A 174 -8.05 6.88 -2.29
N ARG A 175 -9.30 6.94 -1.85
CA ARG A 175 -9.65 6.97 -0.42
C ARG A 175 -10.66 5.91 -0.05
N ILE A 176 -10.70 5.57 1.24
CA ILE A 176 -11.76 4.74 1.83
C ILE A 176 -12.66 5.61 2.69
N ASP A 177 -13.96 5.62 2.39
CA ASP A 177 -14.95 6.39 3.15
C ASP A 177 -16.36 5.76 3.04
N GLY A 178 -17.27 6.14 3.94
CA GLY A 178 -18.68 5.79 3.88
C GLY A 178 -19.47 6.55 2.81
N LYS A 179 -18.98 7.74 2.39
CA LYS A 179 -19.67 8.60 1.41
C LYS A 179 -18.78 8.97 0.22
N ALA A 180 -19.31 8.68 -0.97
CA ALA A 180 -18.64 8.97 -2.24
C ALA A 180 -18.90 10.39 -2.76
N ASP A 181 -19.95 11.07 -2.30
CA ASP A 181 -20.27 12.47 -2.67
C ASP A 181 -20.26 12.77 -4.18
N GLY A 182 -20.71 11.78 -4.97
CA GLY A 182 -20.77 11.88 -6.44
C GLY A 182 -19.51 11.40 -7.18
N MET A 183 -18.43 11.09 -6.46
CA MET A 183 -17.20 10.55 -7.02
C MET A 183 -17.35 9.08 -7.44
N PRO A 184 -16.60 8.62 -8.45
CA PRO A 184 -16.59 7.21 -8.82
C PRO A 184 -16.23 6.32 -7.62
N SER A 185 -17.00 5.28 -7.38
CA SER A 185 -16.78 4.45 -6.18
C SER A 185 -17.31 3.03 -6.31
N ALA A 186 -16.85 2.15 -5.43
CA ALA A 186 -17.37 0.80 -5.24
C ALA A 186 -17.37 0.41 -3.77
N ARG A 187 -18.42 -0.30 -3.32
CA ARG A 187 -18.45 -0.84 -1.95
C ARG A 187 -17.37 -1.89 -1.75
N LEU A 188 -16.73 -1.88 -0.58
CA LEU A 188 -15.70 -2.85 -0.22
C LEU A 188 -16.26 -4.27 -0.11
N GLY A 189 -17.45 -4.40 0.48
CA GLY A 189 -18.15 -5.67 0.66
C GLY A 189 -18.79 -5.75 2.04
N SER A 190 -19.23 -6.95 2.42
CA SER A 190 -19.81 -7.18 3.76
C SER A 190 -18.76 -7.52 4.82
N ARG A 191 -17.53 -7.85 4.41
CA ARG A 191 -16.41 -8.26 5.28
C ARG A 191 -15.08 -7.92 4.61
N PRO A 192 -14.01 -7.70 5.40
CA PRO A 192 -12.67 -7.49 4.88
C PRO A 192 -12.11 -8.82 4.34
N TRP A 193 -12.16 -8.96 3.02
CA TRP A 193 -11.62 -10.12 2.30
C TRP A 193 -10.68 -9.62 1.21
N ARG A 194 -9.80 -10.51 0.72
CA ARG A 194 -8.95 -10.28 -0.47
C ARG A 194 -9.82 -10.15 -1.73
N SER A 195 -10.43 -9.00 -1.90
CA SER A 195 -11.48 -8.74 -2.89
C SER A 195 -11.16 -7.57 -3.81
N TRP A 196 -9.89 -7.13 -3.89
CA TRP A 196 -9.50 -5.96 -4.71
C TRP A 196 -10.07 -6.04 -6.12
N ALA A 197 -9.78 -7.11 -6.87
CA ALA A 197 -10.29 -7.31 -8.23
C ALA A 197 -11.82 -7.16 -8.35
N SER A 198 -12.57 -7.60 -7.34
CA SER A 198 -14.03 -7.47 -7.30
C SER A 198 -14.46 -6.03 -7.06
N VAL A 199 -13.78 -5.29 -6.18
CA VAL A 199 -14.05 -3.88 -5.92
C VAL A 199 -13.66 -3.03 -7.12
N TRP A 200 -12.47 -3.23 -7.67
CA TRP A 200 -11.98 -2.60 -8.91
C TRP A 200 -13.00 -2.76 -10.04
N THR A 201 -13.44 -4.00 -10.31
CA THR A 201 -14.39 -4.29 -11.39
C THR A 201 -15.76 -3.62 -11.21
N ARG A 202 -16.14 -3.27 -9.97
CA ARG A 202 -17.44 -2.66 -9.65
C ARG A 202 -17.38 -1.15 -9.54
N LEU A 203 -16.24 -0.51 -9.81
CA LEU A 203 -16.15 0.95 -9.83
C LEU A 203 -17.18 1.49 -10.82
N THR A 204 -17.91 2.53 -10.40
CA THR A 204 -18.92 3.16 -11.27
C THR A 204 -18.31 3.86 -12.48
N ALA A 205 -17.04 4.25 -12.40
CA ALA A 205 -16.20 4.68 -13.52
C ALA A 205 -14.74 4.34 -13.19
N HIS A 206 -13.96 3.91 -14.19
CA HIS A 206 -12.54 3.61 -14.03
C HIS A 206 -11.68 4.86 -14.32
N PRO A 207 -10.57 5.07 -13.59
CA PRO A 207 -9.66 6.19 -13.82
C PRO A 207 -8.66 5.98 -14.98
N LEU A 208 -8.74 4.85 -15.67
CA LEU A 208 -7.84 4.45 -16.76
C LEU A 208 -8.55 4.56 -18.12
N ASP A 209 -7.84 5.02 -19.15
CA ASP A 209 -8.31 5.08 -20.54
C ASP A 209 -7.98 3.77 -21.27
N THR A 210 -8.76 2.72 -20.99
CA THR A 210 -8.54 1.40 -21.59
C THR A 210 -8.96 1.30 -23.06
N ASP A 211 -9.66 2.32 -23.59
CA ASP A 211 -10.14 2.33 -24.97
C ASP A 211 -9.05 2.82 -25.94
N SER A 212 -8.19 3.72 -25.46
CA SER A 212 -7.16 4.37 -26.29
C SER A 212 -5.73 3.98 -25.90
N GLU A 213 -5.47 3.70 -24.62
CA GLU A 213 -4.12 3.51 -24.08
C GLU A 213 -3.82 2.05 -23.77
N LYS A 214 -2.84 1.48 -24.49
CA LYS A 214 -2.45 0.06 -24.35
C LYS A 214 -1.91 -0.27 -22.95
N TRP A 215 -1.23 0.68 -22.33
CA TRP A 215 -0.66 0.51 -21.00
C TRP A 215 -1.74 0.51 -19.92
N ASP A 216 -2.73 1.39 -20.05
CA ASP A 216 -3.92 1.41 -19.20
C ASP A 216 -4.72 0.11 -19.33
N MET A 217 -4.83 -0.44 -20.54
CA MET A 217 -5.44 -1.75 -20.76
C MET A 217 -4.65 -2.87 -20.05
N ALA A 218 -3.31 -2.84 -20.08
CA ALA A 218 -2.49 -3.83 -19.40
C ALA A 218 -2.60 -3.72 -17.87
N LEU A 219 -2.53 -2.50 -17.34
CA LEU A 219 -2.73 -2.20 -15.93
C LEU A 219 -4.10 -2.67 -15.45
N ASP A 220 -5.18 -2.27 -16.12
CA ASP A 220 -6.56 -2.68 -15.80
C ASP A 220 -6.72 -4.20 -15.79
N ALA A 221 -6.20 -4.88 -16.82
CA ALA A 221 -6.28 -6.33 -16.92
C ALA A 221 -5.60 -7.03 -15.73
N ASN A 222 -4.45 -6.53 -15.28
CA ASN A 222 -3.75 -7.10 -14.13
C ASN A 222 -4.45 -6.78 -12.81
N LEU A 223 -4.96 -5.56 -12.63
CA LEU A 223 -5.75 -5.19 -11.44
C LEU A 223 -7.01 -6.05 -11.27
N ARG A 224 -7.62 -6.49 -12.37
CA ARG A 224 -8.77 -7.44 -12.34
C ARG A 224 -8.40 -8.86 -11.90
N ARG A 225 -7.12 -9.18 -11.70
CA ARG A 225 -6.65 -10.50 -11.23
C ARG A 225 -6.09 -10.45 -9.81
N ILE A 226 -5.59 -9.29 -9.36
CA ILE A 226 -5.02 -9.12 -8.04
C ILE A 226 -6.15 -9.11 -6.99
N GLN A 227 -6.01 -9.97 -5.98
CA GLN A 227 -6.98 -10.06 -4.87
C GLN A 227 -6.55 -9.25 -3.64
N SER A 228 -5.24 -9.19 -3.38
CA SER A 228 -4.67 -8.46 -2.24
C SER A 228 -4.71 -6.96 -2.47
N TRP A 229 -5.24 -6.23 -1.50
CA TRP A 229 -5.32 -4.77 -1.55
C TRP A 229 -3.94 -4.10 -1.53
N SER A 230 -3.07 -4.44 -0.56
CA SER A 230 -1.74 -3.84 -0.50
C SER A 230 -0.90 -4.15 -1.74
N THR A 231 -1.06 -5.35 -2.31
CA THR A 231 -0.34 -5.73 -3.53
C THR A 231 -0.87 -4.97 -4.74
N ALA A 232 -2.18 -4.74 -4.83
CA ALA A 232 -2.75 -3.99 -5.94
C ALA A 232 -2.34 -2.52 -5.91
N LEU A 233 -2.43 -1.87 -4.74
CA LEU A 233 -2.01 -0.47 -4.57
C LEU A 233 -0.53 -0.30 -4.89
N GLN A 234 0.31 -1.22 -4.40
CA GLN A 234 1.73 -1.22 -4.74
C GLN A 234 2.00 -1.52 -6.21
N TYR A 235 1.21 -2.39 -6.85
CA TYR A 235 1.33 -2.66 -8.27
C TYR A 235 1.04 -1.42 -9.10
N ILE A 236 0.07 -0.58 -8.70
CA ILE A 236 -0.20 0.69 -9.36
C ILE A 236 0.98 1.64 -9.22
N GLU A 237 1.51 1.81 -8.00
CA GLU A 237 2.69 2.65 -7.75
C GLU A 237 3.92 2.17 -8.54
N ASP A 238 4.21 0.86 -8.50
CA ASP A 238 5.30 0.27 -9.27
C ASP A 238 5.12 0.50 -10.78
N PHE A 239 3.88 0.45 -11.29
CA PHE A 239 3.57 0.64 -12.70
C PHE A 239 3.68 2.11 -13.14
N GLU A 240 3.34 3.07 -12.28
CA GLU A 240 3.54 4.51 -12.55
C GLU A 240 5.03 4.89 -12.64
N HIS A 241 5.87 4.29 -11.78
CA HIS A 241 7.32 4.50 -11.80
C HIS A 241 8.05 3.64 -12.83
N TRP A 242 7.35 2.74 -13.51
CA TRP A 242 7.97 1.87 -14.49
C TRP A 242 8.20 2.61 -15.80
N ASP A 243 9.39 3.19 -15.91
CA ASP A 243 9.84 3.81 -17.15
C ASP A 243 10.13 2.73 -18.19
N TYR A 244 9.16 2.50 -19.09
CA TYR A 244 9.43 1.89 -20.39
C TYR A 244 9.28 2.95 -21.48
N GLY A 245 10.16 3.96 -21.46
CA GLY A 245 10.48 4.73 -22.66
C GLY A 245 11.11 3.83 -23.74
N PRO A 246 10.86 4.07 -25.04
CA PRO A 246 11.43 3.27 -26.12
C PRO A 246 12.94 3.55 -26.24
N THR A 247 13.77 2.85 -25.48
CA THR A 247 15.24 2.94 -25.59
C THR A 247 15.86 1.95 -26.55
N ASP A 248 15.08 1.18 -27.34
CA ASP A 248 15.70 0.17 -28.23
C ASP A 248 15.00 -0.08 -29.59
N LEU A 249 14.34 0.93 -30.17
CA LEU A 249 13.88 0.87 -31.58
C LEU A 249 14.46 1.97 -32.48
N ALA A 250 15.38 2.80 -31.96
CA ALA A 250 16.06 3.81 -32.77
C ALA A 250 17.36 3.32 -33.42
N ASP A 251 17.89 2.14 -33.06
CA ASP A 251 19.22 1.70 -33.52
C ASP A 251 19.21 0.59 -34.60
N GLU A 252 18.03 0.15 -35.07
CA GLU A 252 17.93 -0.82 -36.19
C GLU A 252 17.62 -0.20 -37.57
N THR A 253 17.60 1.14 -37.70
CA THR A 253 17.44 1.79 -39.02
C THR A 253 18.70 2.48 -39.56
N ALA A 254 19.85 2.34 -38.90
CA ALA A 254 21.13 2.92 -39.33
C ALA A 254 22.13 1.92 -39.91
N VAL A 255 21.69 0.75 -40.41
CA VAL A 255 22.53 -0.16 -41.22
C VAL A 255 21.80 -0.56 -42.50
N SER A 256 21.52 0.43 -43.34
CA SER A 256 21.49 0.27 -44.80
C SER A 256 21.42 1.65 -45.44
N LEU A 257 22.59 2.15 -45.85
CA LEU A 257 22.86 2.78 -47.16
C LEU A 257 24.36 3.04 -47.29
#